data_AF-X8A7N9-F1
#
_entry.id   AF-X8A7N9-F1
#
_cell.length_a   1.000
_cell.length_b   1.000
_cell.length_c   1.000
_cell.angle_alpha   90.00
_cell.angle_beta   90.00
_cell.angle_gamma   90.00
#
_symmetry.space_group_name_H-M   'P 1'
#
loop_
_entity.id
_entity.type
_entity.pdbx_description
1 polymer ?
#
loop_
_entity_poly.entity_id
_entity_poly.type
_entity_poly.pdbx_seq_one_letter_code
_entity_poly.pdbx_strand_id
1 'polypeptide(L)'
;MLRCTLQGDVLTGGQAWIVDHGHQHHGLAAVSSAISVSLRAARRCDHIVDLLALAGWSRAADIARDVRDMLLDAPDTGRVQASVGKLLGVLRRSRLLRWSLRGLTPLTAADLERHDLPAVLAGDTYDRLLAQAHELRDMVSDPLAGRLFNFDRTTRIDALPDLLDGAELATARLAVASFGIDTTPADANRHG
;
A
#
# COMPACT_ATOMS: atom_id res chain seq x y z
N MET A 1 13.03 0.78 -6.27
CA MET A 1 13.91 -0.37 -6.57
C MET A 1 14.55 -0.84 -5.29
N LEU A 2 14.60 -2.16 -5.10
CA LEU A 2 15.30 -2.81 -4.00
C LEU A 2 16.38 -3.71 -4.61
N ARG A 3 17.64 -3.47 -4.27
CA ARG A 3 18.78 -4.31 -4.65
C ARG A 3 19.18 -5.14 -3.45
N CYS A 4 19.13 -6.46 -3.56
CA CYS A 4 19.44 -7.37 -2.47
C CYS A 4 20.60 -8.32 -2.83
N THR A 5 21.32 -8.77 -1.81
CA THR A 5 22.16 -9.96 -1.88
C THR A 5 21.35 -11.18 -1.43
N LEU A 6 21.48 -12.29 -2.15
CA LEU A 6 20.75 -13.52 -1.87
C LEU A 6 21.73 -14.65 -1.53
N GLN A 7 21.42 -15.40 -0.49
CA GLN A 7 22.01 -16.70 -0.21
C GLN A 7 20.92 -17.77 -0.34
N GLY A 8 20.83 -18.37 -1.52
CA GLY A 8 19.65 -19.17 -1.89
C GLY A 8 18.46 -18.25 -2.15
N ASP A 9 17.37 -18.43 -1.42
CA ASP A 9 16.17 -17.59 -1.44
C ASP A 9 16.12 -16.56 -0.31
N VAL A 10 17.08 -16.57 0.61
CA VAL A 10 17.14 -15.66 1.76
C VAL A 10 17.90 -14.38 1.41
N LEU A 11 17.34 -13.24 1.78
CA LEU A 11 17.97 -11.93 1.70
C LEU A 11 19.00 -11.79 2.83
N THR A 12 20.22 -11.36 2.49
CA THR A 12 21.35 -11.20 3.46
C THR A 12 21.91 -9.78 3.49
N GLY A 13 21.23 -8.86 2.84
CA GLY A 13 21.64 -7.47 2.69
C GLY A 13 20.94 -6.80 1.52
N GLY A 14 20.89 -5.46 1.54
CA GLY A 14 20.30 -4.72 0.44
C GLY A 14 20.41 -3.22 0.54
N GLN A 15 19.92 -2.57 -0.51
CA GLN A 15 19.79 -1.12 -0.62
C GLN A 15 18.47 -0.81 -1.34
N ALA A 16 17.77 0.23 -0.90
CA ALA A 16 16.51 0.65 -1.48
C ALA A 16 16.60 2.11 -1.95
N TRP A 17 16.02 2.42 -3.11
CA TRP A 17 15.89 3.80 -3.61
C TRP A 17 14.72 3.90 -4.58
N ILE A 18 14.20 5.10 -4.80
CA ILE A 18 13.18 5.35 -5.84
C ILE A 18 13.91 5.55 -7.17
N VAL A 19 13.48 4.83 -8.21
CA VAL A 19 13.97 5.07 -9.57
C VAL A 19 13.03 6.08 -10.21
N ASP A 20 13.44 7.34 -10.19
CA ASP A 20 12.73 8.37 -10.94
C ASP A 20 12.99 8.16 -12.44
N HIS A 21 11.91 8.01 -13.20
CA HIS A 21 11.98 8.06 -14.65
C HIS A 21 11.61 9.50 -14.98
N GLY A 22 12.55 10.31 -15.47
CA GLY A 22 12.36 11.74 -15.69
C GLY A 22 11.10 12.05 -16.50
N HIS A 23 9.98 12.27 -15.83
CA HIS A 23 8.73 12.70 -16.42
C HIS A 23 8.69 14.22 -16.31
N GLN A 24 8.86 14.87 -17.46
CA GLN A 24 8.61 16.30 -17.62
C GLN A 24 7.19 16.60 -17.13
N HIS A 25 7.06 17.32 -16.01
CA HIS A 25 5.79 17.73 -15.43
C HIS A 25 5.04 18.65 -16.42
N HIS A 26 4.04 18.12 -17.12
CA HIS A 26 2.94 18.97 -17.61
C HIS A 26 2.08 19.31 -16.41
N GLY A 27 2.23 20.54 -15.91
CA GLY A 27 1.52 21.07 -14.75
C GLY A 27 0.02 20.93 -14.88
N LEU A 28 -0.55 19.92 -14.20
CA LEU A 28 -1.99 19.86 -13.91
C LEU A 28 -2.24 20.74 -12.68
N ALA A 29 -2.41 22.03 -12.95
CA ALA A 29 -2.88 23.00 -11.99
C ALA A 29 -4.13 22.47 -11.25
N ALA A 30 -4.10 22.54 -9.92
CA ALA A 30 -5.22 22.40 -8.99
C ALA A 30 -6.32 21.41 -9.42
N VAL A 31 -5.99 20.12 -9.47
CA VAL A 31 -6.99 19.05 -9.53
C VAL A 31 -7.97 19.24 -8.35
N SER A 32 -9.27 19.32 -8.65
CA SER A 32 -10.33 19.44 -7.63
C SER A 32 -10.10 18.44 -6.49
N SER A 33 -10.31 18.87 -5.24
CA SER A 33 -10.05 18.01 -4.07
C SER A 33 -10.81 16.68 -4.10
N ALA A 34 -11.95 16.60 -4.80
CA ALA A 34 -12.67 15.34 -4.96
C ALA A 34 -11.94 14.37 -5.90
N ILE A 35 -11.42 14.87 -7.02
CA ILE A 35 -10.64 14.09 -7.99
C ILE A 35 -9.33 13.60 -7.35
N SER A 36 -8.69 14.42 -6.52
CA SER A 36 -7.46 14.01 -5.83
C SER A 36 -7.70 12.93 -4.76
N VAL A 37 -8.88 12.92 -4.11
CA VAL A 37 -9.27 11.84 -3.18
C VAL A 37 -9.58 10.55 -3.95
N SER A 38 -10.35 10.62 -5.04
CA SER A 38 -10.63 9.44 -5.88
C SER A 38 -9.36 8.81 -6.44
N LEU A 39 -8.40 9.64 -6.90
CA LEU A 39 -7.11 9.15 -7.38
C LEU A 39 -6.29 8.49 -6.26
N ARG A 40 -6.28 9.06 -5.05
CA ARG A 40 -5.61 8.47 -3.89
C ARG A 40 -6.25 7.13 -3.49
N ALA A 41 -7.58 7.05 -3.48
CA ALA A 41 -8.31 5.83 -3.22
C ALA A 41 -8.05 4.77 -4.30
N ALA A 42 -7.97 5.16 -5.57
CA ALA A 42 -7.62 4.27 -6.68
C ALA A 42 -6.19 3.70 -6.50
N ARG A 43 -5.21 4.53 -6.16
CA ARG A 43 -3.85 4.07 -5.83
C ARG A 43 -3.81 3.12 -4.64
N ARG A 44 -4.64 3.38 -3.61
CA ARG A 44 -4.79 2.45 -2.49
C ARG A 44 -5.31 1.10 -2.96
N CYS A 45 -6.23 1.09 -3.91
CA CYS A 45 -6.68 -0.16 -4.54
C CYS A 45 -5.55 -0.86 -5.28
N ASP A 46 -4.69 -0.14 -6.02
CA ASP A 46 -3.54 -0.74 -6.69
C ASP A 46 -2.59 -1.46 -5.71
N HIS A 47 -2.27 -0.84 -4.56
CA HIS A 47 -1.46 -1.50 -3.52
C HIS A 47 -2.11 -2.78 -2.96
N ILE A 48 -3.43 -2.75 -2.74
CA ILE A 48 -4.19 -3.93 -2.30
C ILE A 48 -4.19 -5.01 -3.39
N VAL A 49 -4.36 -4.62 -4.66
CA VAL A 49 -4.31 -5.53 -5.83
C VAL A 49 -2.95 -6.18 -5.93
N ASP A 50 -1.85 -5.42 -5.83
CA ASP A 50 -0.49 -5.92 -5.93
C ASP A 50 -0.21 -6.97 -4.85
N LEU A 51 -0.55 -6.68 -3.59
CA LEU A 51 -0.37 -7.63 -2.49
C LEU A 51 -1.22 -8.90 -2.70
N LEU A 52 -2.49 -8.76 -3.06
CA LEU A 52 -3.38 -9.91 -3.27
C LEU A 52 -2.97 -10.74 -4.49
N ALA A 53 -2.49 -10.10 -5.56
CA ALA A 53 -1.98 -10.78 -6.74
C ALA A 53 -0.69 -11.55 -6.43
N LEU A 54 0.24 -10.95 -5.69
CA LEU A 54 1.47 -11.60 -5.24
C LEU A 54 1.18 -12.78 -4.30
N ALA A 55 0.18 -12.64 -3.43
CA ALA A 55 -0.27 -13.73 -2.60
C ALA A 55 -0.88 -14.87 -3.44
N GLY A 56 -1.48 -14.58 -4.60
CA GLY A 56 -2.22 -15.53 -5.44
C GLY A 56 -3.74 -15.51 -5.23
N TRP A 57 -4.28 -14.47 -4.59
CA TRP A 57 -5.69 -14.35 -4.19
C TRP A 57 -6.46 -13.54 -5.24
N SER A 58 -6.54 -14.09 -6.44
CA SER A 58 -7.12 -13.47 -7.64
C SER A 58 -8.50 -12.88 -7.40
N ARG A 59 -9.44 -13.64 -6.80
CA ARG A 59 -10.81 -13.19 -6.56
C ARG A 59 -10.89 -11.89 -5.75
N ALA A 60 -10.06 -11.74 -4.72
CA ALA A 60 -10.06 -10.52 -3.91
C ALA A 60 -9.38 -9.36 -4.65
N ALA A 61 -8.34 -9.66 -5.42
CA ALA A 61 -7.69 -8.69 -6.30
C ALA A 61 -8.66 -8.19 -7.39
N ASP A 62 -9.50 -9.05 -7.97
CA ASP A 62 -10.52 -8.68 -8.97
C ASP A 62 -11.51 -7.67 -8.38
N ILE A 63 -12.02 -7.93 -7.17
CA ILE A 63 -12.92 -7.00 -6.47
C ILE A 63 -12.22 -5.65 -6.23
N ALA A 64 -10.94 -5.65 -5.86
CA ALA A 64 -10.19 -4.41 -5.66
C ALA A 64 -9.93 -3.65 -6.97
N ARG A 65 -9.72 -4.35 -8.10
CA ARG A 65 -9.65 -3.73 -9.44
C ARG A 65 -10.99 -3.14 -9.85
N ASP A 66 -12.09 -3.84 -9.62
CA ASP A 66 -13.43 -3.30 -9.89
C ASP A 66 -13.67 -1.99 -9.12
N VAL A 67 -13.28 -1.94 -7.83
CA VAL A 67 -13.38 -0.74 -7.00
C VAL A 67 -12.53 0.40 -7.58
N ARG A 68 -11.29 0.13 -7.98
CA ARG A 68 -10.42 1.11 -8.63
C ARG A 68 -11.06 1.66 -9.90
N ASP A 69 -11.57 0.78 -10.75
CA ASP A 69 -12.14 1.19 -12.04
C ASP A 69 -13.39 2.06 -11.83
N MET A 70 -14.22 1.73 -10.83
CA MET A 70 -15.34 2.60 -10.39
C MET A 70 -14.89 3.97 -9.87
N LEU A 71 -13.73 4.05 -9.20
CA LEU A 71 -13.18 5.31 -8.70
C LEU A 71 -12.63 6.22 -9.81
N LEU A 72 -12.15 5.63 -10.91
CA LEU A 72 -11.49 6.35 -12.01
C LEU A 72 -12.45 6.81 -13.12
N ASP A 73 -13.57 6.13 -13.32
CA ASP A 73 -14.53 6.46 -14.39
C ASP A 73 -15.48 7.60 -13.98
N ALA A 74 -16.51 7.29 -13.17
CA ALA A 74 -17.42 8.25 -12.57
C ALA A 74 -17.99 7.66 -11.27
N PRO A 75 -17.47 8.08 -10.09
CA PRO A 75 -17.76 7.38 -8.85
C PRO A 75 -19.21 7.62 -8.40
N ASP A 76 -20.02 6.58 -8.49
CA ASP A 76 -21.24 6.46 -7.68
C ASP A 76 -20.81 6.06 -6.26
N THR A 77 -20.79 7.03 -5.34
CA THR A 77 -20.34 6.85 -3.96
C THR A 77 -21.01 5.66 -3.28
N GLY A 78 -22.31 5.43 -3.49
CA GLY A 78 -23.03 4.32 -2.87
C GLY A 78 -22.54 2.96 -3.38
N ARG A 79 -22.31 2.85 -4.69
CA ARG A 79 -21.79 1.62 -5.31
C ARG A 79 -20.33 1.36 -4.94
N VAL A 80 -19.50 2.41 -4.87
CA VAL A 80 -18.11 2.29 -4.43
C VAL A 80 -18.06 1.83 -2.96
N GLN A 81 -18.83 2.46 -2.06
CA GLN A 81 -18.90 2.07 -0.64
C GLN A 81 -19.35 0.62 -0.47
N ALA A 82 -20.40 0.20 -1.18
CA ALA A 82 -20.88 -1.19 -1.13
C ALA A 82 -19.80 -2.19 -1.60
N SER A 83 -19.05 -1.83 -2.65
CA SER A 83 -18.00 -2.68 -3.21
C SER A 83 -16.76 -2.76 -2.31
N VAL A 84 -16.38 -1.65 -1.66
CA VAL A 84 -15.34 -1.65 -0.61
C VAL A 84 -15.78 -2.49 0.59
N GLY A 85 -17.06 -2.39 1.01
CA GLY A 85 -17.63 -3.23 2.06
C GLY A 85 -17.58 -4.72 1.71
N LYS A 86 -17.88 -5.07 0.45
CA LYS A 86 -17.75 -6.43 -0.07
C LYS A 86 -16.30 -6.91 -0.03
N LEU A 87 -15.33 -6.09 -0.46
CA LEU A 87 -13.91 -6.39 -0.38
C LEU A 87 -13.49 -6.71 1.06
N LEU A 88 -13.76 -5.81 2.01
CA LEU A 88 -13.47 -6.01 3.43
C LEU A 88 -14.12 -7.30 3.98
N GLY A 89 -15.37 -7.56 3.60
CA GLY A 89 -16.08 -8.77 3.99
C GLY A 89 -15.43 -10.05 3.45
N VAL A 90 -14.88 -10.03 2.22
CA VAL A 90 -14.14 -11.17 1.65
C VAL A 90 -12.81 -11.38 2.37
N LEU A 91 -12.04 -10.31 2.59
CA LEU A 91 -10.75 -10.38 3.28
C LEU A 91 -10.91 -10.96 4.70
N ARG A 92 -11.83 -10.40 5.49
CA ARG A 92 -12.03 -10.79 6.91
C ARG A 92 -12.55 -12.22 7.09
N ARG A 93 -13.34 -12.72 6.13
CA ARG A 93 -13.91 -14.08 6.20
C ARG A 93 -12.95 -15.16 5.71
N SER A 94 -11.90 -14.79 4.97
CA SER A 94 -10.98 -15.76 4.38
C SER A 94 -9.95 -16.25 5.41
N ARG A 95 -10.23 -17.41 6.01
CA ARG A 95 -9.29 -18.07 6.93
C ARG A 95 -7.97 -18.43 6.25
N LEU A 96 -8.02 -18.89 4.99
CA LEU A 96 -6.84 -19.23 4.22
C LEU A 96 -5.97 -18.01 3.96
N LEU A 97 -6.55 -16.88 3.52
CA LEU A 97 -5.79 -15.63 3.33
C LEU A 97 -5.09 -15.22 4.63
N ARG A 98 -5.85 -15.24 5.73
CA ARG A 98 -5.32 -14.91 7.04
C ARG A 98 -4.16 -15.83 7.40
N TRP A 99 -4.31 -17.14 7.21
CA TRP A 99 -3.25 -18.10 7.53
C TRP A 99 -2.01 -17.89 6.67
N SER A 100 -2.16 -17.60 5.39
CA SER A 100 -1.05 -17.41 4.45
C SER A 100 -0.24 -16.14 4.68
N LEU A 101 -0.87 -15.07 5.18
CA LEU A 101 -0.19 -13.78 5.40
C LEU A 101 0.19 -13.53 6.86
N ARG A 102 -0.30 -14.36 7.79
CA ARG A 102 -0.07 -14.18 9.22
C ARG A 102 1.38 -14.48 9.57
N GLY A 103 1.97 -13.64 10.41
CA GLY A 103 3.35 -13.74 10.86
C GLY A 103 4.39 -13.40 9.79
N LEU A 104 3.99 -12.96 8.59
CA LEU A 104 4.92 -12.48 7.58
C LEU A 104 5.33 -11.04 7.89
N THR A 105 6.61 -10.85 8.17
CA THR A 105 7.23 -9.55 8.52
C THR A 105 6.43 -8.82 9.60
N PRO A 106 6.37 -9.38 10.82
CA PRO A 106 5.72 -8.71 11.93
C PRO A 106 6.55 -7.49 12.35
N LEU A 107 5.89 -6.35 12.55
CA LEU A 107 6.52 -5.13 13.05
C LEU A 107 5.97 -4.81 14.44
N THR A 108 6.86 -4.75 15.42
CA THR A 108 6.56 -4.34 16.78
C THR A 108 6.62 -2.81 16.91
N ALA A 109 6.09 -2.27 18.00
CA ALA A 109 6.22 -0.84 18.30
C ALA A 109 7.69 -0.39 18.36
N ALA A 110 8.59 -1.24 18.87
CA ALA A 110 10.02 -0.95 18.94
C ALA A 110 10.68 -0.91 17.54
N ASP A 111 10.28 -1.80 16.62
CA ASP A 111 10.76 -1.75 15.24
C ASP A 111 10.30 -0.48 14.54
N LEU A 112 9.05 -0.08 14.77
CA LEU A 112 8.50 1.14 14.19
C LEU A 112 9.22 2.39 14.72
N GLU A 113 9.46 2.47 16.02
CA GLU A 113 10.21 3.58 16.64
C GLU A 113 11.65 3.62 16.12
N ARG A 114 12.33 2.47 16.05
CA ARG A 114 13.71 2.36 15.56
C ARG A 114 13.88 2.89 14.13
N HIS A 115 12.86 2.71 13.29
CA HIS A 115 12.90 3.06 11.87
C HIS A 115 12.07 4.31 11.52
N ASP A 116 11.58 5.06 12.52
CA ASP A 116 10.71 6.23 12.35
C ASP A 116 9.49 5.94 11.45
N LEU A 117 8.89 4.76 11.65
CA LEU A 117 7.77 4.27 10.87
C LEU A 117 6.43 4.55 11.57
N PRO A 118 5.36 4.83 10.81
CA PRO A 118 4.06 5.10 11.38
C PRO A 118 3.44 3.86 12.03
N ALA A 119 2.72 4.08 13.13
CA ALA A 119 2.00 3.05 13.90
C ALA A 119 1.05 2.18 13.06
N VAL A 120 0.54 2.71 11.93
CA VAL A 120 -0.35 1.98 11.01
C VAL A 120 0.33 0.75 10.36
N LEU A 121 1.66 0.67 10.37
CA LEU A 121 2.41 -0.47 9.84
C LEU A 121 2.60 -1.60 10.86
N ALA A 122 2.18 -1.41 12.11
CA ALA A 122 2.28 -2.41 13.16
C ALA A 122 1.56 -3.72 12.80
N GLY A 123 2.07 -4.82 13.35
CA GLY A 123 1.52 -6.16 13.09
C GLY A 123 2.16 -6.82 11.88
N ASP A 124 1.51 -7.86 11.37
CA ASP A 124 2.01 -8.63 10.22
C ASP A 124 1.43 -8.15 8.88
N THR A 125 1.79 -8.83 7.81
CA THR A 125 1.33 -8.52 6.45
C THR A 125 -0.20 -8.57 6.30
N TYR A 126 -0.89 -9.44 7.04
CA TYR A 126 -2.35 -9.50 7.04
C TYR A 126 -2.95 -8.29 7.76
N ASP A 127 -2.38 -7.90 8.90
CA ASP A 127 -2.83 -6.73 9.66
C ASP A 127 -2.68 -5.44 8.81
N ARG A 128 -1.55 -5.29 8.11
CA ARG A 128 -1.32 -4.17 7.18
C ARG A 128 -2.30 -4.16 6.00
N LEU A 129 -2.60 -5.32 5.40
CA LEU A 129 -3.61 -5.43 4.35
C LEU A 129 -5.00 -4.96 4.84
N LEU A 130 -5.39 -5.36 6.05
CA LEU A 130 -6.65 -4.91 6.64
C LEU A 130 -6.64 -3.41 6.95
N ALA A 131 -5.52 -2.87 7.45
CA ALA A 131 -5.36 -1.44 7.69
C ALA A 131 -5.53 -0.64 6.39
N GLN A 132 -4.90 -1.06 5.29
CA GLN A 132 -5.06 -0.44 3.97
C GLN A 132 -6.50 -0.49 3.46
N ALA A 133 -7.20 -1.62 3.63
CA ALA A 133 -8.60 -1.76 3.22
C ALA A 133 -9.56 -0.94 4.09
N HIS A 134 -9.25 -0.77 5.38
CA HIS A 134 -9.99 0.13 6.26
C HIS A 134 -9.77 1.60 5.88
N GLU A 135 -8.54 1.98 5.59
CA GLU A 135 -8.21 3.32 5.12
C GLU A 135 -8.92 3.64 3.79
N LEU A 136 -8.96 2.69 2.85
CA LEU A 136 -9.73 2.83 1.61
C LEU A 136 -11.21 3.09 1.88
N ARG A 137 -11.83 2.33 2.79
CA ARG A 137 -13.22 2.56 3.20
C ARG A 137 -13.39 3.95 3.78
N ASP A 138 -12.47 4.40 4.60
CA ASP A 138 -12.55 5.70 5.26
C ASP A 138 -12.40 6.84 4.24
N MET A 139 -11.49 6.72 3.26
CA MET A 139 -11.35 7.66 2.13
C MET A 139 -12.64 7.78 1.29
N VAL A 140 -13.33 6.66 1.05
CA VAL A 140 -14.57 6.61 0.26
C VAL A 140 -15.78 7.10 1.07
N SER A 141 -15.72 6.96 2.40
CA SER A 141 -16.82 7.37 3.30
C SER A 141 -16.75 8.85 3.65
N ASP A 142 -15.54 9.35 3.91
CA ASP A 142 -15.26 10.74 4.23
C ASP A 142 -14.03 11.24 3.44
N PRO A 143 -14.25 12.04 2.38
CA PRO A 143 -13.17 12.62 1.59
C PRO A 143 -12.20 13.50 2.40
N LEU A 144 -12.65 14.03 3.55
CA LEU A 144 -11.81 14.85 4.42
C LEU A 144 -10.82 13.98 5.22
N ALA A 145 -11.27 12.80 5.68
CA ALA A 145 -10.42 11.82 6.37
C ALA A 145 -9.25 11.36 5.49
N GLY A 146 -9.48 11.23 4.17
CA GLY A 146 -8.44 10.84 3.22
C GLY A 146 -7.25 11.80 3.11
N ARG A 147 -7.36 13.06 3.60
CA ARG A 147 -6.28 14.06 3.52
C ARG A 147 -5.19 13.90 4.59
N LEU A 148 -5.46 13.14 5.66
CA LEU A 148 -4.54 13.04 6.82
C LEU A 148 -3.46 11.96 6.65
N PHE A 149 -3.57 11.07 5.66
CA PHE A 149 -2.73 9.88 5.54
C PHE A 149 -1.49 10.03 4.62
N ASN A 150 -1.02 11.25 4.41
CA ASN A 150 0.17 11.52 3.59
C ASN A 150 1.43 11.34 4.45
N PHE A 151 1.90 10.10 4.58
CA PHE A 151 3.09 9.76 5.36
C PHE A 151 4.37 9.93 4.55
N ASP A 152 5.47 10.16 5.25
CA ASP A 152 6.77 10.25 4.62
C ASP A 152 7.13 8.92 3.95
N ARG A 153 7.37 8.99 2.65
CA ARG A 153 7.69 7.85 1.80
C ARG A 153 9.14 7.45 1.92
N THR A 154 10.03 8.42 2.10
CA THR A 154 11.48 8.17 2.07
C THR A 154 11.89 7.34 3.27
N THR A 155 11.37 7.65 4.45
CA THR A 155 11.60 6.87 5.68
C THR A 155 11.21 5.41 5.54
N ARG A 156 10.08 5.13 4.87
CA ARG A 156 9.62 3.75 4.63
C ARG A 156 10.56 2.97 3.72
N ILE A 157 11.12 3.61 2.71
CA ILE A 157 12.01 2.96 1.74
C ILE A 157 13.36 2.66 2.38
N ASP A 158 13.90 3.62 3.13
CA ASP A 158 15.21 3.49 3.77
C ASP A 158 15.24 2.38 4.83
N ALA A 159 14.09 2.08 5.46
CA ALA A 159 13.96 0.99 6.42
C ALA A 159 13.87 -0.40 5.77
N LEU A 160 13.53 -0.52 4.48
CA LEU A 160 13.28 -1.83 3.84
C LEU A 160 14.45 -2.80 3.92
N PRO A 161 15.72 -2.42 3.65
CA PRO A 161 16.82 -3.37 3.69
C PRO A 161 16.97 -4.05 5.06
N ASP A 162 16.89 -3.27 6.14
CA ASP A 162 17.03 -3.77 7.51
C ASP A 162 15.83 -4.65 7.91
N LEU A 163 14.61 -4.25 7.52
CA LEU A 163 13.39 -5.00 7.84
C LEU A 163 13.23 -6.31 7.07
N LEU A 164 13.94 -6.46 5.96
CA LEU A 164 13.87 -7.61 5.07
C LEU A 164 15.10 -8.52 5.17
N ASP A 165 16.07 -8.17 6.01
CA ASP A 165 17.23 -9.01 6.26
C ASP A 165 16.80 -10.34 6.90
N GLY A 166 17.31 -11.45 6.36
CA GLY A 166 16.91 -12.80 6.75
C GLY A 166 15.54 -13.25 6.23
N ALA A 167 14.80 -12.41 5.50
CA ALA A 167 13.53 -12.83 4.90
C ALA A 167 13.77 -13.64 3.62
N GLU A 168 12.94 -14.66 3.39
CA GLU A 168 12.85 -15.32 2.09
C GLU A 168 12.32 -14.35 1.03
N LEU A 169 12.78 -14.48 -0.22
CA LEU A 169 12.44 -13.58 -1.33
C LEU A 169 10.93 -13.48 -1.57
N ALA A 170 10.20 -14.59 -1.44
CA ALA A 170 8.74 -14.59 -1.55
C ALA A 170 8.09 -13.74 -0.44
N THR A 171 8.53 -13.93 0.81
CA THR A 171 8.09 -13.16 1.97
C THR A 171 8.45 -11.67 1.82
N ALA A 172 9.66 -11.36 1.35
CA ALA A 172 10.11 -10.00 1.12
C ALA A 172 9.24 -9.26 0.09
N ARG A 173 8.83 -9.95 -0.99
CA ARG A 173 7.92 -9.38 -1.99
C ARG A 173 6.55 -9.04 -1.39
N LEU A 174 6.00 -9.92 -0.57
CA LEU A 174 4.73 -9.68 0.13
C LEU A 174 4.85 -8.53 1.13
N ALA A 175 5.95 -8.48 1.88
CA ALA A 175 6.24 -7.42 2.82
C ALA A 175 6.32 -6.06 2.13
N VAL A 176 7.13 -5.94 1.07
CA VAL A 176 7.25 -4.71 0.25
C VAL A 176 5.89 -4.25 -0.27
N ALA A 177 5.05 -5.16 -0.79
CA ALA A 177 3.70 -4.80 -1.26
C ALA A 177 2.80 -4.32 -0.11
N SER A 178 2.91 -4.93 1.07
CA SER A 178 2.12 -4.56 2.26
C SER A 178 2.47 -3.18 2.83
N PHE A 179 3.65 -2.65 2.53
CA PHE A 179 4.06 -1.32 2.95
C PHE A 179 3.35 -0.19 2.19
N GLY A 180 2.65 -0.48 1.08
CA GLY A 180 1.86 0.50 0.33
C GLY A 180 2.68 1.74 -0.06
N ILE A 181 3.89 1.51 -0.58
CA ILE A 181 4.82 2.58 -0.97
C ILE A 181 4.32 3.21 -2.27
N ASP A 182 3.80 4.43 -2.20
CA ASP A 182 3.41 5.20 -3.38
C ASP A 182 4.67 5.74 -4.07
N THR A 183 5.05 5.19 -5.22
CA THR A 183 6.27 5.59 -5.94
C THR A 183 6.08 6.80 -6.86
N THR A 184 4.89 7.41 -6.93
CA THR A 184 4.66 8.59 -7.76
C THR A 184 5.49 9.78 -7.26
N PRO A 185 6.13 10.59 -8.11
CA PRO A 185 6.91 11.73 -7.65
C PRO A 185 6.06 12.60 -6.70
N ALA A 186 6.62 12.94 -5.53
CA ALA A 186 5.94 13.86 -4.64
C ALA A 186 5.97 15.21 -5.36
N ASP A 187 4.81 15.85 -5.56
CA ASP A 187 4.76 17.18 -6.16
C ASP A 187 5.76 18.08 -5.43
N ALA A 188 6.88 18.39 -6.09
CA ALA A 188 7.89 19.29 -5.58
C ALA A 188 7.36 20.72 -5.71
N ASN A 189 6.22 21.02 -5.08
CA ASN A 189 5.77 22.38 -4.88
C ASN A 189 6.27 22.85 -3.51
N ARG A 190 7.59 23.00 -3.41
CA ARG A 190 8.23 23.75 -2.34
C ARG A 190 9.17 24.76 -2.99
N HIS A 191 8.86 26.02 -2.73
CA HIS A 191 9.66 27.23 -2.88
C HIS A 191 9.34 28.15 -4.08
N GLY A 192 8.68 29.24 -3.70
CA GLY A 192 8.48 30.51 -4.41
C GLY A 192 7.81 31.45 -3.43
#